data_AF-A0AAV2Z5U0-F1
#
_entry.id   AF-A0AAV2Z5U0-F1
#
_cell.length_a   1.000
_cell.length_b   1.000
_cell.length_c   1.000
_cell.angle_alpha   90.00
_cell.angle_beta   90.00
_cell.angle_gamma   90.00
#
_symmetry.space_group_name_H-M   'P 1'
#
loop_
_entity.id
_entity.type
_entity.pdbx_description
1 polymer ?
#
loop_
_entity_poly.entity_id
_entity_poly.type
_entity_poly.pdbx_seq_one_letter_code
_entity_poly.pdbx_strand_id
1 'polypeptide(L)'
;MVSSTLDVNAPPFYPSVSWYPRITDEYYLERPHSPGKKGFVIADAFEAHLNIPDEELFDSKFHPMTPEELLELDQVDEINEILAELELLETQEELHRRLTEKARDLRSNSDVEAEIRSLLAKSKKVVHDLKKAPKEKAPYHAKKNAFAHVHQPRAQY
;
A
#
# COMPACT_ATOMS: atom_id res chain seq x y z
N MET A 1 42.02 30.01 -17.10
CA MET A 1 41.39 28.67 -17.18
C MET A 1 42.50 27.66 -17.00
N VAL A 2 42.48 26.88 -15.92
CA VAL A 2 43.51 25.87 -15.65
C VAL A 2 43.09 24.59 -16.38
N SER A 3 43.90 24.15 -17.35
CA SER A 3 43.67 22.91 -18.08
C SER A 3 44.03 21.73 -17.17
N SER A 4 43.04 20.93 -16.80
CA SER A 4 43.25 19.69 -16.05
C SER A 4 43.74 18.61 -17.01
N THR A 5 44.96 18.11 -16.82
CA THR A 5 45.51 16.99 -17.60
C THR A 5 45.28 15.69 -16.83
N LEU A 6 44.46 14.79 -17.38
CA LEU A 6 44.23 13.45 -16.84
C LEU A 6 45.43 12.55 -17.16
N ASP A 7 46.08 11.99 -16.15
CA ASP A 7 47.16 11.00 -16.33
C ASP A 7 46.56 9.60 -16.53
N VAL A 8 46.68 9.09 -17.76
CA VAL A 8 46.14 7.78 -18.18
C VAL A 8 46.94 6.61 -17.59
N ASN A 9 48.17 6.86 -17.15
CA ASN A 9 49.04 5.85 -16.55
C ASN A 9 48.99 5.85 -15.02
N ALA A 10 48.09 6.64 -14.41
CA ALA A 10 47.92 6.63 -12.97
C ALA A 10 47.51 5.22 -12.49
N PRO A 11 48.14 4.68 -11.43
CA PRO A 11 47.70 3.42 -10.85
C PRO A 11 46.23 3.55 -10.38
N PRO A 12 45.44 2.46 -10.42
CA PRO A 12 44.07 2.49 -9.95
C PRO A 12 44.01 2.97 -8.50
N PHE A 13 43.21 4.00 -8.24
CA PHE A 13 42.95 4.48 -6.89
C PHE A 13 42.01 3.50 -6.20
N TYR A 14 42.51 2.81 -5.20
CA TYR A 14 41.69 2.03 -4.28
C TYR A 14 41.41 2.89 -3.05
N PRO A 15 40.18 3.39 -2.86
CA PRO A 15 39.82 4.00 -1.60
C PRO A 15 39.92 2.93 -0.50
N SER A 16 40.85 3.09 0.42
CA SER A 16 40.87 2.29 1.64
C SER A 16 39.85 2.89 2.60
N VAL A 17 38.72 2.19 2.76
CA VAL A 17 37.77 2.49 3.83
C VAL A 17 38.27 1.72 5.05
N SER A 18 38.97 2.41 5.95
CA SER A 18 39.22 1.87 7.28
C SER A 18 38.03 2.20 8.17
N TRP A 19 37.47 1.20 8.83
CA TRP A 19 36.51 1.40 9.93
C TRP A 19 37.16 2.05 11.15
N TYR A 20 38.49 2.04 11.20
CA TYR A 20 39.25 2.66 12.28
C TYR A 20 39.38 4.18 12.06
N PRO A 21 39.33 4.96 13.15
CA PRO A 21 39.60 6.39 13.09
C PRO A 21 40.95 6.64 12.42
N ARG A 22 41.01 7.67 11.56
CA ARG A 22 42.26 8.09 10.94
C ARG A 22 43.21 8.53 12.05
N ILE A 23 44.33 7.81 12.20
CA ILE A 23 45.37 8.18 13.16
C ILE A 23 45.97 9.52 12.69
N THR A 24 45.69 10.59 13.44
CA THR A 24 46.20 11.95 13.18
C THR A 24 47.49 12.19 13.96
N ASP A 25 48.25 13.25 13.62
CA ASP A 25 49.47 13.59 14.36
C ASP A 25 49.19 13.93 15.84
N GLU A 26 47.99 14.43 16.13
CA GLU A 26 47.49 14.68 17.50
C GLU A 26 47.43 13.39 18.33
N TYR A 27 47.05 12.25 17.71
CA TYR A 27 47.00 10.96 18.38
C TYR A 27 48.37 10.55 18.98
N TYR A 28 49.48 10.95 18.35
CA TYR A 28 50.83 10.64 18.84
C TYR A 28 51.30 11.57 19.98
N LEU A 29 50.74 12.77 20.09
CA LEU A 29 51.13 13.76 21.10
C LEU A 29 50.56 13.44 22.49
N GLU A 30 49.36 12.84 22.54
CA GLU A 30 48.66 12.58 23.80
C GLU A 30 49.13 11.31 24.53
N ARG A 31 49.81 10.39 23.82
CA ARG A 31 50.19 9.08 24.38
C ARG A 31 51.58 9.04 25.02
N PRO A 32 51.74 8.25 26.10
CA PRO A 32 53.04 8.05 26.74
C PRO A 32 54.01 7.34 25.80
N HIS A 33 55.18 7.94 25.59
CA HIS A 33 56.24 7.39 24.75
C HIS A 33 57.06 6.34 25.52
N SER A 34 57.36 5.20 24.88
CA SER A 34 58.15 4.10 25.49
C SER A 34 59.43 3.82 24.68
N PRO A 35 60.65 3.81 25.29
CA PRO A 35 60.96 4.05 26.69
C PRO A 35 61.27 5.55 26.95
N GLY A 36 60.33 6.27 27.57
CA GLY A 36 60.49 7.67 27.96
C GLY A 36 60.19 8.68 26.84
N LYS A 37 60.40 9.99 27.09
CA LYS A 37 60.02 11.10 26.18
C LYS A 37 60.61 11.04 24.75
N LYS A 38 61.60 10.18 24.49
CA LYS A 38 62.21 9.93 23.17
C LYS A 38 61.87 8.56 22.61
N GLY A 39 60.92 7.86 23.22
CA GLY A 39 60.49 6.52 22.84
C GLY A 39 59.60 6.54 21.60
N PHE A 40 59.17 5.35 21.18
CA PHE A 40 58.15 5.18 20.16
C PHE A 40 56.76 5.14 20.80
N VAL A 41 55.74 5.49 20.01
CA VAL A 41 54.33 5.39 20.38
C VAL A 41 53.75 4.21 19.60
N ILE A 42 53.12 3.28 20.31
CA ILE A 42 52.39 2.19 19.67
C ILE A 42 51.05 2.76 19.21
N ALA A 43 50.88 2.83 17.89
CA ALA A 43 49.63 3.22 17.24
C ALA A 43 48.61 2.06 17.35
N ASP A 44 48.07 1.90 18.55
CA ASP A 44 46.98 0.98 18.82
C ASP A 44 45.66 1.72 18.67
N ALA A 45 44.79 1.28 17.75
CA ALA A 45 43.53 1.94 17.48
C ALA A 45 42.73 2.06 18.79
N PHE A 46 42.71 3.26 19.37
CA PHE A 46 41.97 3.51 20.59
C PHE A 46 40.53 3.71 20.18
N GLU A 47 39.74 2.64 20.25
CA GLU A 47 38.30 2.78 20.22
C GLU A 47 37.89 3.47 21.52
N ALA A 48 37.62 4.77 21.44
CA ALA A 48 36.82 5.41 22.46
C ALA A 48 35.44 4.74 22.37
N HIS A 49 35.19 3.75 23.23
CA HIS A 49 33.86 3.19 23.41
C HIS A 49 32.98 4.29 24.00
N LEU A 50 32.34 5.06 23.12
CA LEU A 50 31.23 5.92 23.46
C LEU A 50 30.07 5.00 23.83
N ASN A 51 29.98 4.65 25.12
CA ASN A 51 28.80 4.00 25.67
C ASN A 51 27.68 5.05 25.71
N ILE A 52 26.93 5.16 24.61
CA ILE A 52 25.69 5.93 24.57
C ILE A 52 24.69 5.13 25.42
N PRO A 53 24.12 5.71 26.49
CA PRO A 53 23.11 5.04 27.30
C PRO A 53 21.89 4.68 26.45
N ASP A 54 21.34 3.48 26.65
CA ASP A 54 20.15 3.01 25.90
C ASP A 54 18.96 3.97 26.07
N GLU A 55 18.89 4.68 27.20
CA GLU A 55 17.87 5.68 27.46
C GLU A 55 17.94 6.88 26.51
N GLU A 56 19.12 7.19 25.96
CA GLU A 56 19.32 8.32 25.03
C GLU A 56 19.06 7.92 23.56
N LEU A 57 19.19 6.62 23.23
CA LEU A 57 19.04 6.12 21.85
C LEU A 57 17.65 6.34 21.26
N PHE A 58 16.61 6.34 22.10
CA PHE A 58 15.21 6.45 21.67
C PHE A 58 14.52 7.71 22.17
N ASP A 59 15.24 8.59 22.88
CA ASP A 59 14.67 9.83 23.38
C ASP A 59 14.66 10.88 22.26
N SER A 60 13.45 11.35 21.93
CA SER A 60 13.19 12.35 20.91
C SER A 60 13.85 13.70 21.21
N LYS A 61 14.27 13.93 22.45
CA LYS A 61 15.08 15.09 22.82
C LYS A 61 16.48 15.06 22.20
N PHE A 62 17.08 13.88 22.07
CA PHE A 62 18.42 13.69 21.48
C PHE A 62 18.34 13.42 19.98
N HIS A 63 17.23 12.81 19.54
CA HIS A 63 16.95 12.52 18.13
C HIS A 63 15.61 13.13 17.71
N PRO A 64 15.51 14.47 17.60
CA PRO A 64 14.29 15.11 17.16
C PRO A 64 14.04 14.78 15.69
N MET A 65 12.81 14.39 15.35
CA MET A 65 12.44 14.17 13.95
C MET A 65 12.60 15.46 13.16
N THR A 66 13.20 15.30 11.98
CA THR A 66 13.29 16.36 10.98
C THR A 66 11.90 16.61 10.37
N PRO A 67 11.65 17.82 9.84
CA PRO A 67 10.39 18.11 9.16
C PRO A 67 10.16 17.23 7.92
N GLU A 68 11.22 16.69 7.31
CA GLU A 68 11.15 15.74 6.20
C GLU A 68 10.64 14.38 6.69
N GLU A 69 11.20 13.84 7.77
CA GLU A 69 10.74 12.57 8.37
C GLU A 69 9.29 12.65 8.86
N LEU A 70 8.86 13.81 9.36
CA LEU A 70 7.45 14.02 9.74
C LEU A 70 6.53 13.99 8.51
N LEU A 71 6.94 14.61 7.41
CA LEU A 71 6.17 14.58 6.16
C LEU A 71 6.09 13.15 5.59
N GLU A 72 7.20 12.40 5.65
CA GLU A 72 7.21 10.99 5.25
C GLU A 72 6.27 10.15 6.12
N LEU A 73 6.24 10.42 7.44
CA LEU A 73 5.34 9.72 8.36
C LEU A 73 3.87 9.99 8.01
N ASP A 74 3.51 11.25 7.76
CA ASP A 74 2.14 11.63 7.35
C ASP A 74 1.73 10.93 6.04
N GLN A 75 2.64 10.80 5.07
CA GLN A 75 2.38 10.09 3.82
C GLN A 75 2.18 8.59 4.04
N VAL A 76 2.96 7.98 4.93
CA VAL A 76 2.81 6.58 5.29
C VAL A 76 1.46 6.34 5.96
N ASP A 77 1.01 7.25 6.81
CA ASP A 77 -0.31 7.15 7.45
C ASP A 77 -1.44 7.25 6.42
N GLU A 78 -1.36 8.17 5.45
CA GLU A 78 -2.32 8.27 4.35
C GLU A 78 -2.38 6.98 3.52
N ILE A 79 -1.21 6.40 3.19
CA ILE A 79 -1.14 5.14 2.45
C ILE A 79 -1.77 4.01 3.25
N ASN A 80 -1.50 3.94 4.56
CA ASN A 80 -2.05 2.90 5.42
C ASN A 80 -3.59 2.98 5.51
N GLU A 81 -4.15 4.19 5.56
CA GLU A 81 -5.60 4.39 5.53
C GLU A 81 -6.22 3.88 4.22
N ILE A 82 -5.61 4.23 3.08
CA ILE A 82 -6.05 3.75 1.75
C ILE A 82 -5.98 2.23 1.68
N LEU A 83 -4.89 1.62 2.16
CA LEU A 83 -4.73 0.16 2.14
C LEU A 83 -5.79 -0.54 3.00
N ALA A 84 -6.15 0.02 4.15
CA ALA A 84 -7.22 -0.51 5.00
C ALA A 84 -8.60 -0.42 4.31
N GLU A 85 -8.88 0.67 3.59
CA GLU A 85 -10.12 0.79 2.81
C GLU A 85 -10.15 -0.23 1.65
N LEU A 86 -9.03 -0.41 0.94
CA LEU A 86 -8.92 -1.38 -0.14
C LEU A 86 -9.11 -2.81 0.34
N GLU A 87 -8.55 -3.18 1.49
CA GLU A 87 -8.76 -4.50 2.10
C GLU A 87 -10.26 -4.73 2.38
N LEU A 88 -10.95 -3.71 2.92
CA LEU A 88 -12.39 -3.80 3.16
C LEU A 88 -13.16 -4.02 1.85
N LEU A 89 -12.84 -3.27 0.79
CA LEU A 89 -13.49 -3.41 -0.53
C LEU A 89 -13.23 -4.78 -1.16
N GLU A 90 -12.01 -5.31 -1.04
CA GLU A 90 -11.66 -6.65 -1.51
C GLU A 90 -12.50 -7.72 -0.81
N THR A 91 -12.69 -7.60 0.52
CA THR A 91 -13.56 -8.54 1.24
C THR A 91 -15.01 -8.47 0.75
N GLN A 92 -15.51 -7.28 0.43
CA GLN A 92 -16.87 -7.10 -0.11
C GLN A 92 -17.02 -7.73 -1.50
N GLU A 93 -16.02 -7.54 -2.38
CA GLU A 93 -16.01 -8.15 -3.70
C GLU A 93 -15.97 -9.69 -3.61
N GLU A 94 -15.11 -10.23 -2.75
CA GLU A 94 -15.01 -11.67 -2.49
C GLU A 94 -16.37 -12.24 -2.01
N LEU A 95 -17.01 -11.56 -1.06
CA LEU A 95 -18.34 -11.96 -0.58
C LEU A 95 -19.40 -11.88 -1.68
N HIS A 96 -19.38 -10.84 -2.51
CA HIS A 96 -20.30 -10.70 -3.63
C HIS A 96 -20.08 -11.80 -4.68
N ARG A 97 -18.83 -12.15 -4.98
CA ARG A 97 -18.49 -13.25 -5.88
C ARG A 97 -19.03 -14.58 -5.36
N ARG A 98 -18.77 -14.90 -4.08
CA ARG A 98 -19.30 -16.12 -3.42
C ARG A 98 -20.81 -16.17 -3.42
N LEU A 99 -21.47 -15.04 -3.17
CA LEU A 99 -22.93 -14.94 -3.20
C LEU A 99 -23.47 -15.21 -4.61
N THR A 100 -22.82 -14.67 -5.63
CA THR A 100 -23.17 -14.87 -7.04
C THR A 100 -23.00 -16.32 -7.46
N GLU A 101 -21.88 -16.95 -7.10
CA GLU A 101 -21.62 -18.38 -7.33
C GLU A 101 -22.70 -19.24 -6.66
N LYS A 102 -22.97 -19.00 -5.36
CA LYS A 102 -24.00 -19.75 -4.63
C LYS A 102 -25.41 -19.55 -5.21
N ALA A 103 -25.74 -18.34 -5.65
CA ALA A 103 -27.02 -18.06 -6.31
C ALA A 103 -27.14 -18.78 -7.65
N ARG A 104 -26.03 -18.87 -8.41
CA ARG A 104 -25.96 -19.65 -9.65
C ARG A 104 -26.13 -21.15 -9.37
N ASP A 105 -25.43 -21.69 -8.38
CA ASP A 105 -25.52 -23.11 -8.01
C ASP A 105 -26.93 -23.49 -7.55
N LEU A 106 -27.57 -22.64 -6.75
CA LEU A 106 -28.96 -22.83 -6.33
C LEU A 106 -29.92 -22.79 -7.53
N ARG A 107 -29.70 -21.91 -8.51
CA ARG A 107 -30.50 -21.85 -9.74
C ARG A 107 -30.26 -23.04 -10.66
N SER A 108 -29.03 -23.57 -10.75
CA SER A 108 -28.74 -24.75 -11.56
C SER A 108 -29.24 -26.04 -10.91
N ASN A 109 -29.26 -26.10 -9.57
CA ASN A 109 -29.78 -27.25 -8.81
C ASN A 109 -31.31 -27.21 -8.60
N SER A 110 -31.91 -26.07 -8.88
CA SER A 110 -33.35 -25.87 -8.74
C SER A 110 -34.02 -25.98 -10.10
N ASP A 111 -35.00 -26.88 -10.20
CA ASP A 111 -35.88 -27.04 -11.37
C ASP A 111 -36.80 -25.81 -11.60
N VAL A 112 -36.54 -24.70 -10.89
CA VAL A 112 -37.24 -23.43 -10.98
C VAL A 112 -37.18 -22.83 -12.38
N GLU A 113 -36.12 -23.03 -13.16
CA GLU A 113 -36.12 -22.60 -14.57
C GLU A 113 -37.13 -23.39 -15.42
N ALA A 114 -37.24 -24.71 -15.20
CA ALA A 114 -38.25 -25.53 -15.86
C ALA A 114 -39.66 -25.21 -15.33
N GLU A 115 -39.81 -24.91 -14.04
CA GLU A 115 -41.06 -24.51 -13.41
C GLU A 115 -41.52 -23.13 -13.90
N ILE A 116 -40.64 -22.14 -14.00
CA ILE A 116 -40.91 -20.81 -14.57
C ILE A 116 -41.30 -20.95 -16.05
N ARG A 117 -40.57 -21.75 -16.83
CA ARG A 117 -40.93 -22.05 -18.23
C ARG A 117 -42.27 -22.78 -18.33
N SER A 118 -42.56 -23.70 -17.41
CA SER A 118 -43.84 -24.42 -17.32
C SER A 118 -45.00 -23.49 -16.97
N LEU A 119 -44.82 -22.59 -16.01
CA LEU A 119 -45.81 -21.57 -15.62
C LEU A 119 -46.06 -20.56 -16.75
N LEU A 120 -45.00 -20.10 -17.42
CA LEU A 120 -45.11 -19.22 -18.59
C LEU A 120 -45.82 -19.94 -19.77
N ALA A 121 -45.49 -21.21 -20.03
CA ALA A 121 -46.15 -22.01 -21.06
C ALA A 121 -47.63 -22.29 -20.72
N LYS A 122 -47.95 -22.56 -19.45
CA LYS A 122 -49.33 -22.71 -18.96
C LYS A 122 -50.12 -21.41 -19.10
N SER A 123 -49.52 -20.26 -18.79
CA SER A 123 -50.17 -18.95 -18.96
C SER A 123 -50.51 -18.64 -20.42
N LYS A 124 -49.64 -19.01 -21.38
CA LYS A 124 -49.89 -18.82 -22.82
C LYS A 124 -51.03 -19.69 -23.36
N LYS A 125 -51.23 -20.89 -22.80
CA LYS A 125 -52.36 -21.76 -23.18
C LYS A 125 -53.70 -21.23 -22.67
N VAL A 126 -53.74 -20.67 -21.46
CA VAL A 126 -54.97 -20.10 -20.88
C VAL A 126 -55.48 -18.89 -21.67
N VAL A 127 -54.59 -18.09 -22.29
CA VAL A 127 -54.99 -16.95 -23.14
C VAL A 127 -55.67 -17.39 -24.44
N HIS A 128 -55.41 -18.61 -24.94
CA HIS A 128 -56.03 -19.09 -26.18
C HIS A 128 -57.46 -19.62 -25.97
N ASP A 129 -57.81 -20.07 -24.75
CA ASP A 129 -59.15 -20.56 -24.39
C ASP A 129 -60.07 -19.47 -23.82
N LEU A 130 -59.56 -18.28 -23.49
CA LEU A 130 -60.35 -17.15 -22.96
C LEU A 130 -61.06 -16.31 -24.04
N LYS A 131 -61.11 -16.75 -25.30
CA LYS A 131 -61.80 -16.00 -26.39
C LYS A 131 -63.34 -16.05 -26.35
N LYS A 132 -63.94 -16.44 -25.22
CA LYS A 132 -65.38 -16.26 -24.94
C LYS A 132 -65.61 -15.90 -23.47
N ALA A 133 -65.32 -14.65 -23.10
CA ALA A 133 -65.88 -14.05 -21.89
C ALA A 133 -66.30 -12.60 -22.19
N PRO A 134 -67.48 -12.15 -21.71
CA PRO A 134 -68.04 -10.86 -22.07
C PRO A 134 -67.31 -9.71 -21.36
N LYS A 135 -67.26 -8.57 -22.04
CA LYS A 135 -66.61 -7.34 -21.59
C LYS A 135 -67.32 -6.78 -20.36
N GLU A 136 -66.68 -6.84 -19.20
CA GLU A 136 -67.02 -5.99 -18.06
C GLU A 136 -66.05 -4.80 -17.94
N LYS A 137 -66.63 -3.69 -17.53
CA LYS A 137 -66.10 -2.33 -17.65
C LYS A 137 -64.96 -2.10 -16.67
N ALA A 138 -63.83 -1.57 -17.14
CA ALA A 138 -62.90 -0.83 -16.29
C ALA A 138 -63.59 0.48 -15.85
N PRO A 139 -63.18 1.11 -14.72
CA PRO A 139 -62.10 2.08 -14.92
C PRO A 139 -61.19 2.41 -13.70
N TYR A 140 -60.06 3.06 -13.99
CA TYR A 140 -59.15 3.88 -13.13
C TYR A 140 -58.62 3.21 -11.83
N HIS A 141 -57.35 2.83 -11.67
CA HIS A 141 -56.15 3.67 -11.72
C HIS A 141 -54.91 2.86 -12.09
N ALA A 142 -54.31 3.15 -13.24
CA ALA A 142 -52.94 2.75 -13.55
C ALA A 142 -52.00 3.90 -13.16
N LYS A 143 -51.24 3.76 -12.07
CA LYS A 143 -50.05 4.59 -11.85
C LYS A 143 -48.84 3.84 -12.40
N LYS A 144 -48.38 4.26 -13.57
CA LYS A 144 -47.14 3.83 -14.21
C LYS A 144 -45.96 4.59 -13.58
N ASN A 145 -44.95 3.82 -13.17
CA ASN A 145 -43.50 4.02 -13.23
C ASN A 145 -42.92 5.43 -13.03
N ALA A 146 -41.97 5.53 -12.08
CA ALA A 146 -40.79 6.37 -12.26
C ALA A 146 -39.58 5.61 -11.70
N PHE A 147 -38.87 4.93 -12.60
CA PHE A 147 -37.48 4.54 -12.40
C PHE A 147 -36.71 5.76 -11.89
N ALA A 148 -35.99 5.61 -10.78
CA ALA A 148 -35.05 6.62 -10.33
C ALA A 148 -33.96 6.81 -11.38
N HIS A 149 -33.71 8.05 -11.78
CA HIS A 149 -32.56 8.40 -12.61
C HIS A 149 -31.27 8.19 -11.81
N VAL A 150 -30.51 7.16 -12.15
CA VAL A 150 -29.13 6.99 -11.67
C VAL A 150 -28.27 8.01 -12.41
N HIS A 151 -27.81 9.04 -11.69
CA HIS A 151 -26.82 9.99 -12.20
C HIS A 151 -25.47 9.28 -12.31
N GLN A 152 -24.91 9.22 -13.51
CA GLN A 152 -23.49 8.85 -13.73
C GLN A 152 -22.63 10.12 -13.73
N PRO A 153 -21.45 10.11 -13.07
CA PRO A 153 -20.54 11.25 -13.09
C PRO A 153 -19.86 11.36 -14.47
N ARG A 154 -19.82 12.59 -15.02
CA ARG A 154 -19.00 12.90 -16.19
C ARG A 154 -17.59 13.27 -15.75
N ALA A 155 -16.59 12.60 -16.32
CA ALA A 155 -15.20 12.99 -16.23
C ALA A 155 -15.01 14.41 -16.83
N GLN A 156 -14.30 15.28 -16.12
CA GLN A 156 -13.82 16.55 -16.64
C GLN A 156 -12.31 16.43 -16.88
N TYR A 157 -11.90 16.91 -18.07
CA TYR A 157 -10.52 17.06 -18.50
C TYR A 157 -9.90 18.31 -17.90
#